data_AF-A0A2Z4LM51-F1
#
_entry.id   AF-A0A2Z4LM51-F1
#
_cell.length_a   1.000
_cell.length_b   1.000
_cell.length_c   1.000
_cell.angle_alpha   90.00
_cell.angle_beta   90.00
_cell.angle_gamma   90.00
#
_symmetry.space_group_name_H-M   'P 1'
#
loop_
_entity.id
_entity.type
_entity.pdbx_description
1 polymer ?
#
loop_
_entity_poly.entity_id
_entity_poly.type
_entity_poly.pdbx_seq_one_letter_code
_entity_poly.pdbx_strand_id
1 'polypeptide(L)'
;MTLKSKKIIIFSTLSGVLIASSIALTTVIMVKKKNNPNIENNNINIVPKIENAEDKENEDREDNNNEESEVINKEKEIINSLEVFPEITSAEYYYHLNFKDGQPWIDDDMVLFIIKDIVSRLIIKGGIIKYAINRFAQNDVEISFIWENETKKAYRTYKLSTNHI
;
A
#
# COMPACT_ATOMS: atom_id res chain seq x y z
N MET A 1 -19.02 -47.97 -6.53
CA MET A 1 -17.67 -47.67 -7.05
C MET A 1 -17.33 -46.25 -6.64
N THR A 2 -16.56 -46.08 -5.57
CA THR A 2 -16.32 -44.78 -4.91
C THR A 2 -15.08 -44.10 -5.50
N LEU A 3 -15.25 -43.00 -6.24
CA LEU A 3 -14.14 -42.14 -6.64
C LEU A 3 -13.74 -41.22 -5.48
N LYS A 4 -12.52 -41.46 -4.99
CA LYS A 4 -11.87 -40.69 -3.92
C LYS A 4 -11.18 -39.48 -4.57
N SER A 5 -11.74 -38.29 -4.44
CA SER A 5 -11.11 -37.06 -4.90
C SER A 5 -10.00 -36.63 -3.92
N LYS A 6 -8.77 -36.48 -4.43
CA LYS A 6 -7.65 -35.91 -3.68
C LYS A 6 -7.88 -34.42 -3.49
N LYS A 7 -7.88 -33.95 -2.24
CA LYS A 7 -7.89 -32.53 -1.90
C LYS A 7 -6.48 -31.97 -2.05
N ILE A 8 -6.31 -30.93 -2.86
CA ILE A 8 -5.09 -30.12 -2.92
C ILE A 8 -5.31 -28.95 -1.98
N ILE A 9 -4.46 -28.85 -0.95
CA ILE A 9 -4.45 -27.73 -0.01
C ILE A 9 -3.45 -26.72 -0.59
N ILE A 10 -3.97 -25.61 -1.11
CA ILE A 10 -3.15 -24.48 -1.55
C ILE A 10 -3.11 -23.50 -0.38
N PHE A 11 -1.97 -23.42 0.29
CA PHE A 11 -1.71 -22.37 1.28
C PHE A 11 -1.45 -21.06 0.53
N SER A 12 -2.51 -20.32 0.18
CA SER A 12 -2.37 -18.91 -0.12
C SER A 12 -2.34 -18.16 1.21
N THR A 13 -1.19 -17.61 1.55
CA THR A 13 -1.06 -16.67 2.66
C THR A 13 -1.88 -15.43 2.32
N LEU A 14 -3.09 -15.37 2.86
CA LEU A 14 -4.00 -14.24 2.80
C LEU A 14 -3.38 -13.12 3.65
N SER A 15 -2.53 -12.28 3.06
CA SER A 15 -2.18 -10.99 3.67
C SER A 15 -3.44 -10.13 3.65
N GLY A 16 -4.06 -9.99 4.81
CA GLY A 16 -5.30 -9.26 5.00
C GLY A 16 -5.16 -7.79 4.59
N VAL A 17 -5.99 -7.36 3.65
CA VAL A 17 -6.24 -5.95 3.41
C VAL A 17 -7.24 -5.49 4.47
N LEU A 18 -6.79 -4.65 5.41
CA LEU A 18 -7.70 -3.90 6.26
C LEU A 18 -8.40 -2.86 5.39
N ILE A 19 -9.69 -3.07 5.15
CA ILE A 19 -10.59 -2.09 4.56
C ILE A 19 -10.88 -1.05 5.66
N ALA A 20 -10.38 0.17 5.48
CA ALA A 20 -10.96 1.35 6.11
C ALA A 20 -11.61 2.18 4.99
N SER A 21 -12.89 1.96 4.78
CA SER A 21 -13.74 2.76 3.91
C SER A 21 -13.92 4.17 4.47
N SER A 22 -14.06 5.13 3.55
CA SER A 22 -14.41 6.55 3.69
C SER A 22 -13.26 7.54 3.93
N ILE A 23 -12.96 8.31 2.89
CA ILE A 23 -12.55 9.71 3.07
C ILE A 23 -13.65 10.55 2.44
N ALA A 24 -14.61 10.96 3.27
CA ALA A 24 -15.37 12.16 2.99
C ALA A 24 -14.41 13.34 3.16
N LEU A 25 -14.28 14.20 2.13
CA LEU A 25 -13.49 15.43 2.23
C LEU A 25 -14.19 16.37 3.23
N THR A 26 -13.75 16.37 4.49
CA THR A 26 -14.21 17.33 5.49
C THR A 26 -13.34 18.58 5.44
N THR A 27 -13.95 19.73 5.20
CA THR A 27 -13.34 21.05 5.39
C THR A 27 -13.04 21.28 6.88
N VAL A 28 -11.85 21.83 7.19
CA VAL A 28 -11.43 22.10 8.57
C VAL A 28 -12.11 23.38 9.07
N ILE A 29 -12.99 23.26 10.07
CA ILE A 29 -13.44 24.40 10.88
C ILE A 29 -12.45 24.58 12.04
N MET A 30 -11.80 25.74 12.09
CA MET A 30 -10.87 26.11 13.15
C MET A 30 -11.63 26.43 14.45
N VAL A 31 -11.35 25.71 15.53
CA VAL A 31 -11.87 25.99 16.88
C VAL A 31 -10.71 26.29 17.82
N LYS A 32 -10.80 27.42 18.54
CA LYS A 32 -9.76 27.91 19.47
C LYS A 32 -10.09 27.52 20.92
N LYS A 33 -9.13 26.80 21.54
CA LYS A 33 -8.71 26.77 22.98
C LYS A 33 -9.66 26.25 24.08
N LYS A 34 -9.22 25.20 24.81
CA LYS A 34 -9.02 25.16 26.29
C LYS A 34 -8.20 23.93 26.74
N ASN A 35 -7.46 24.10 27.84
CA ASN A 35 -6.33 23.36 28.42
C ASN A 35 -6.58 21.96 29.07
N ASN A 36 -5.57 21.07 28.90
CA ASN A 36 -4.90 20.12 29.84
C ASN A 36 -5.67 18.87 30.41
N PRO A 37 -4.96 17.82 30.91
CA PRO A 37 -4.35 16.72 30.15
C PRO A 37 -4.70 15.32 30.74
N ASN A 38 -3.92 14.31 30.35
CA ASN A 38 -3.76 12.95 30.91
C ASN A 38 -4.77 11.89 30.48
N ILE A 39 -4.32 10.96 29.63
CA ILE A 39 -4.43 9.50 29.87
C ILE A 39 -3.21 8.81 29.23
N GLU A 40 -2.32 8.29 30.08
CA GLU A 40 -1.32 7.26 29.77
C GLU A 40 -1.99 5.95 29.31
N ASN A 41 -1.41 5.25 28.34
CA ASN A 41 -0.82 3.91 28.55
C ASN A 41 -0.74 3.02 27.30
N ASN A 42 0.48 2.48 27.13
CA ASN A 42 0.84 1.13 26.69
C ASN A 42 0.89 0.80 25.20
N ASN A 43 2.06 1.10 24.62
CA ASN A 43 2.63 0.38 23.48
C ASN A 43 3.17 -0.98 23.94
N ILE A 44 2.70 -2.07 23.33
CA ILE A 44 3.29 -3.42 23.47
C ILE A 44 4.07 -3.70 22.18
N ASN A 45 5.39 -3.60 22.26
CA ASN A 45 6.31 -4.00 21.19
C ASN A 45 6.91 -5.36 21.59
N ILE A 46 6.58 -6.43 20.86
CA ILE A 46 7.07 -7.78 21.13
C ILE A 46 8.21 -8.07 20.14
N VAL A 47 9.44 -8.07 20.63
CA VAL A 47 10.59 -8.75 20.00
C VAL A 47 11.18 -9.71 21.05
N PRO A 48 11.56 -10.95 20.69
CA PRO A 48 11.83 -12.00 21.66
C PRO A 48 13.20 -11.85 22.34
N LYS A 49 13.20 -12.09 23.66
CA LYS A 49 14.35 -12.09 24.57
C LYS A 49 14.96 -13.50 24.65
N ILE A 50 16.29 -13.59 24.48
CA ILE A 50 17.11 -14.74 24.87
C ILE A 50 17.83 -14.37 26.19
N GLU A 51 17.62 -15.21 27.21
CA GLU A 51 18.43 -15.60 28.40
C GLU A 51 19.80 -14.92 28.67
N ASN A 52 20.35 -14.69 29.89
CA ASN A 52 20.13 -15.19 31.26
C ASN A 52 20.87 -14.28 32.30
N ALA A 53 20.33 -14.22 33.53
CA ALA A 53 20.93 -14.19 34.89
C ALA A 53 21.97 -13.14 35.42
N GLU A 54 21.58 -12.56 36.57
CA GLU A 54 22.32 -12.24 37.84
C GLU A 54 22.92 -10.84 38.15
N ASP A 55 22.19 -10.13 39.05
CA ASP A 55 22.53 -9.37 40.29
C ASP A 55 23.74 -8.41 40.41
N LYS A 56 23.44 -7.11 40.67
CA LYS A 56 23.63 -6.39 41.97
C LYS A 56 23.42 -4.87 41.88
N GLU A 57 22.89 -4.31 42.98
CA GLU A 57 22.53 -2.89 43.24
C GLU A 57 23.73 -1.91 43.29
N ASN A 58 23.57 -0.69 42.76
CA ASN A 58 23.37 0.58 43.50
C ASN A 58 23.86 1.85 42.76
N GLU A 59 23.00 2.88 42.85
CA GLU A 59 23.19 4.34 42.86
C GLU A 59 23.97 5.10 41.76
N ASP A 60 23.19 5.99 41.13
CA ASP A 60 23.46 7.38 40.76
C ASP A 60 24.69 7.71 39.90
N ARG A 61 24.39 8.08 38.65
CA ARG A 61 24.80 9.36 38.06
C ARG A 61 23.94 9.70 36.85
N GLU A 62 23.27 10.85 36.97
CA GLU A 62 22.72 11.62 35.86
C GLU A 62 23.80 11.81 34.78
N ASP A 63 23.52 11.40 33.56
CA ASP A 63 24.05 12.11 32.40
C ASP A 63 22.94 12.24 31.36
N ASN A 64 22.40 13.46 31.34
CA ASN A 64 21.51 13.97 30.33
C ASN A 64 22.21 13.87 28.97
N ASN A 65 21.61 13.14 28.03
CA ASN A 65 21.52 13.54 26.62
C ASN A 65 20.61 12.55 25.89
N ASN A 66 19.32 12.57 26.24
CA ASN A 66 18.30 12.12 25.30
C ASN A 66 18.19 13.20 24.22
N GLU A 67 19.05 13.12 23.21
CA GLU A 67 18.71 13.66 21.89
C GLU A 67 17.53 12.83 21.38
N GLU A 68 16.34 13.23 21.83
CA GLU A 68 15.07 12.83 21.27
C GLU A 68 15.10 13.30 19.82
N SER A 69 15.54 12.41 18.93
CA SER A 69 15.49 12.63 17.49
C SER A 69 14.01 12.76 17.15
N GLU A 70 13.52 13.99 17.17
CA GLU A 70 12.24 14.35 16.58
C GLU A 70 12.28 13.79 15.16
N VAL A 71 11.53 12.71 14.92
CA VAL A 71 11.23 12.26 13.57
C VAL A 71 10.30 13.33 13.01
N ILE A 72 10.88 14.44 12.57
CA ILE A 72 10.22 15.47 11.81
C ILE A 72 9.73 14.74 10.57
N ASN A 73 8.45 14.38 10.57
CA ASN A 73 7.77 13.74 9.46
C ASN A 73 7.64 14.81 8.38
N LYS A 74 8.74 15.09 7.68
CA LYS A 74 8.80 16.09 6.62
C LYS A 74 7.79 15.65 5.57
N GLU A 75 6.76 16.47 5.41
CA GLU A 75 5.77 16.25 4.37
C GLU A 75 6.48 16.27 3.02
N LYS A 76 6.38 15.14 2.30
CA LYS A 76 6.97 15.00 0.97
C LYS A 76 6.24 15.89 -0.02
N GLU A 77 7.00 16.58 -0.86
CA GLU A 77 6.50 17.40 -1.96
C GLU A 77 5.70 16.53 -2.94
N ILE A 78 4.48 16.95 -3.27
CA ILE A 78 3.66 16.28 -4.28
C ILE A 78 4.05 16.82 -5.65
N ILE A 79 4.55 15.94 -6.52
CA ILE A 79 4.91 16.30 -7.90
C ILE A 79 3.87 15.79 -8.90
N ASN A 80 3.94 16.29 -10.14
CA ASN A 80 3.05 15.87 -11.20
C ASN A 80 3.27 14.39 -11.53
N SER A 81 2.16 13.64 -11.59
CA SER A 81 2.17 12.22 -11.93
C SER A 81 2.83 11.90 -13.28
N LEU A 82 2.75 12.81 -14.26
CA LEU A 82 3.32 12.64 -15.61
C LEU A 82 4.86 12.72 -15.62
N GLU A 83 5.48 13.23 -14.56
CA GLU A 83 6.94 13.24 -14.41
C GLU A 83 7.48 11.87 -13.94
N VAL A 84 6.59 11.00 -13.48
CA VAL A 84 6.94 9.72 -12.85
C VAL A 84 6.38 8.55 -13.65
N PHE A 85 5.08 8.59 -13.91
CA PHE A 85 4.33 7.47 -14.47
C PHE A 85 4.10 7.65 -15.97
N PRO A 86 4.21 6.58 -16.78
CA PRO A 86 3.98 6.63 -18.21
C PRO A 86 2.52 6.86 -18.55
N GLU A 87 2.26 7.45 -19.71
CA GLU A 87 0.94 7.35 -20.33
C GLU A 87 0.79 5.97 -20.97
N ILE A 88 -0.41 5.39 -20.86
CA ILE A 88 -0.73 4.07 -21.42
C ILE A 88 -2.05 4.15 -22.14
N THR A 89 -2.24 3.30 -23.14
CA THR A 89 -3.47 3.21 -23.91
C THR A 89 -4.06 1.80 -23.85
N SER A 90 -5.38 1.68 -24.01
CA SER A 90 -6.05 0.37 -24.01
C SER A 90 -5.55 -0.56 -25.13
N ALA A 91 -5.10 0.02 -26.25
CA ALA A 91 -4.59 -0.73 -27.39
C ALA A 91 -3.33 -1.54 -27.06
N GLU A 92 -2.47 -1.04 -26.16
CA GLU A 92 -1.24 -1.71 -25.72
C GLU A 92 -1.50 -3.08 -25.07
N TYR A 93 -2.68 -3.25 -24.46
CA TYR A 93 -3.00 -4.43 -23.65
C TYR A 93 -4.09 -5.31 -24.24
N TYR A 94 -4.61 -4.96 -25.42
CA TYR A 94 -5.73 -5.67 -26.04
C TYR A 94 -5.45 -7.18 -26.23
N TYR A 95 -4.22 -7.54 -26.60
CA TYR A 95 -3.82 -8.94 -26.78
C TYR A 95 -3.69 -9.75 -25.49
N HIS A 96 -3.75 -9.09 -24.33
CA HIS A 96 -3.79 -9.73 -23.01
C HIS A 96 -5.21 -9.90 -22.49
N LEU A 97 -6.22 -9.44 -23.23
CA LEU A 97 -7.62 -9.57 -22.83
C LEU A 97 -8.09 -11.01 -23.00
N ASN A 98 -8.51 -11.61 -21.89
CA ASN A 98 -9.10 -12.93 -21.88
C ASN A 98 -10.62 -12.87 -22.04
N PHE A 99 -11.20 -14.02 -22.35
CA PHE A 99 -12.65 -14.18 -22.51
C PHE A 99 -13.16 -15.29 -21.61
N LYS A 100 -14.27 -15.03 -20.95
CA LYS A 100 -14.98 -16.00 -20.12
C LYS A 100 -16.45 -15.96 -20.47
N ASP A 101 -17.02 -17.11 -20.83
CA ASP A 101 -18.42 -17.24 -21.25
C ASP A 101 -18.80 -16.28 -22.41
N GLY A 102 -17.86 -16.07 -23.34
CA GLY A 102 -18.03 -15.17 -24.49
C GLY A 102 -17.95 -13.68 -24.15
N GLN A 103 -17.68 -13.32 -22.90
CA GLN A 103 -17.53 -11.93 -22.45
C GLN A 103 -16.06 -11.59 -22.16
N PRO A 104 -15.62 -10.36 -22.46
CA PRO A 104 -14.32 -9.85 -22.02
C PRO A 104 -14.12 -10.01 -20.52
N TRP A 105 -12.94 -10.47 -20.14
CA TRP A 105 -12.53 -10.66 -18.75
C TRP A 105 -11.13 -10.11 -18.54
N ILE A 106 -11.04 -9.06 -17.73
CA ILE A 106 -9.77 -8.51 -17.25
C ILE A 106 -9.34 -9.38 -16.07
N ASP A 107 -8.59 -10.44 -16.34
CA ASP A 107 -8.12 -11.35 -15.30
C ASP A 107 -6.89 -10.81 -14.55
N ASP A 108 -6.44 -11.57 -13.56
CA ASP A 108 -5.31 -11.14 -12.71
C ASP A 108 -3.97 -11.18 -13.46
N ASP A 109 -3.84 -12.03 -14.49
CA ASP A 109 -2.65 -12.10 -15.34
C ASP A 109 -2.50 -10.85 -16.20
N MET A 110 -3.61 -10.36 -16.80
CA MET A 110 -3.64 -9.09 -17.51
C MET A 110 -3.30 -7.92 -16.58
N VAL A 111 -3.90 -7.87 -15.39
CA VAL A 111 -3.62 -6.82 -14.40
C VAL A 111 -2.15 -6.84 -13.97
N LEU A 112 -1.60 -8.03 -13.69
CA LEU A 112 -0.20 -8.19 -13.32
C LEU A 112 0.74 -7.77 -14.45
N PHE A 113 0.40 -8.10 -15.70
CA PHE A 113 1.16 -7.68 -16.87
C PHE A 113 1.21 -6.15 -16.96
N ILE A 114 0.06 -5.48 -16.85
CA ILE A 114 -0.04 -4.01 -16.88
C ILE A 114 0.78 -3.37 -15.76
N ILE A 115 0.70 -3.90 -14.55
CA ILE A 115 1.49 -3.38 -13.40
C ILE A 115 2.99 -3.50 -13.69
N LYS A 116 3.46 -4.66 -14.14
CA LYS A 116 4.86 -4.88 -14.48
C LYS A 116 5.34 -3.94 -15.56
N ASP A 117 4.53 -3.77 -16.59
CA ASP A 117 4.85 -2.93 -17.73
C ASP A 117 4.92 -1.44 -17.32
N ILE A 118 3.94 -0.91 -16.58
CA ILE A 118 3.97 0.45 -16.01
C ILE A 118 5.23 0.67 -15.16
N VAL A 119 5.53 -0.27 -14.25
CA VAL A 119 6.71 -0.18 -13.37
C VAL A 119 8.01 -0.19 -14.19
N SER A 120 8.07 -0.98 -15.26
CA SER A 120 9.25 -1.04 -16.15
C SER A 120 9.45 0.23 -16.99
N ARG A 121 8.37 0.99 -17.22
CA ARG A 121 8.33 2.20 -18.05
C ARG A 121 8.27 3.49 -17.23
N LEU A 122 8.60 3.45 -15.93
CA LEU A 122 8.70 4.68 -15.14
C LEU A 122 9.74 5.63 -15.72
N ILE A 123 9.40 6.92 -15.73
CA ILE A 123 10.23 7.99 -16.29
C ILE A 123 11.38 8.33 -15.34
N ILE A 124 11.13 8.21 -14.03
CA ILE A 124 12.10 8.49 -12.97
C ILE A 124 12.84 7.23 -12.51
N LYS A 125 14.03 7.42 -11.92
CA LYS A 125 14.83 6.35 -11.32
C LYS A 125 14.77 6.38 -9.79
N GLY A 126 14.76 5.20 -9.18
CA GLY A 126 14.78 5.03 -7.73
C GLY A 126 13.44 5.34 -7.06
N GLY A 127 13.44 5.32 -5.72
CA GLY A 127 12.24 5.43 -4.91
C GLY A 127 11.52 4.09 -4.73
N ILE A 128 10.40 4.15 -3.99
CA ILE A 128 9.55 3.01 -3.66
C ILE A 128 8.22 3.20 -4.39
N ILE A 129 7.73 2.12 -5.01
CA ILE A 129 6.42 2.07 -5.65
C ILE A 129 5.51 1.19 -4.80
N LYS A 130 4.33 1.69 -4.52
CA LYS A 130 3.22 0.95 -3.92
C LYS A 130 2.05 1.00 -4.90
N TYR A 131 1.24 -0.05 -4.92
CA TYR A 131 0.03 -0.06 -5.73
C TYR A 131 -1.11 -0.77 -5.00
N ALA A 132 -2.33 -0.43 -5.39
CA ALA A 132 -3.56 -1.07 -4.96
C ALA A 132 -4.44 -1.34 -6.18
N ILE A 133 -5.16 -2.46 -6.14
CA ILE A 133 -6.08 -2.88 -7.20
C ILE A 133 -7.49 -2.84 -6.62
N ASN A 134 -8.41 -2.19 -7.34
CA ASN A 134 -9.84 -2.20 -7.02
C ASN A 134 -10.62 -2.78 -8.20
N ARG A 135 -11.43 -3.81 -7.95
CA ARG A 135 -12.19 -4.52 -8.97
C ARG A 135 -13.67 -4.24 -8.79
N PHE A 136 -14.23 -3.42 -9.66
CA PHE A 136 -15.65 -3.08 -9.65
C PHE A 136 -16.50 -4.13 -10.35
N ALA A 137 -15.95 -4.73 -11.43
CA ALA A 137 -16.57 -5.81 -12.19
C ALA A 137 -15.49 -6.70 -12.84
N GLN A 138 -15.92 -7.77 -13.54
CA GLN A 138 -15.00 -8.63 -14.29
C GLN A 138 -14.29 -7.92 -15.46
N ASN A 139 -14.90 -6.85 -15.96
CA ASN A 139 -14.45 -6.02 -17.06
C ASN A 139 -14.11 -4.59 -16.64
N ASP A 140 -14.04 -4.30 -15.33
CA ASP A 140 -13.76 -2.96 -14.81
C ASP A 140 -12.85 -3.02 -13.59
N VAL A 141 -11.62 -2.54 -13.77
CA VAL A 141 -10.53 -2.60 -12.79
C VAL A 141 -9.83 -1.25 -12.72
N GLU A 142 -9.53 -0.82 -11.50
CA GLU A 142 -8.72 0.35 -11.23
C GLU A 142 -7.41 -0.06 -10.56
N ILE A 143 -6.30 0.50 -11.04
CA ILE A 143 -4.97 0.30 -10.47
C ILE A 143 -4.44 1.66 -10.05
N SER A 144 -4.28 1.84 -8.74
CA SER A 144 -3.79 3.08 -8.13
C SER A 144 -2.36 2.89 -7.65
N PHE A 145 -1.46 3.77 -8.07
CA PHE A 145 -0.04 3.78 -7.74
C PHE A 145 0.32 4.99 -6.87
N ILE A 146 1.27 4.75 -5.96
CA ILE A 146 1.99 5.76 -5.22
C ILE A 146 3.47 5.51 -5.46
N TRP A 147 4.18 6.51 -5.96
CA TRP A 147 5.64 6.54 -5.97
C TRP A 147 6.11 7.54 -4.93
N GLU A 148 7.15 7.20 -4.18
CA GLU A 148 7.77 8.12 -3.23
C GLU A 148 9.26 7.87 -3.09
N ASN A 149 10.02 8.94 -2.89
CA ASN A 149 11.41 8.88 -2.42
C ASN A 149 11.52 9.62 -1.08
N GLU A 150 12.73 10.03 -0.69
CA GLU A 150 12.94 10.75 0.58
C GLU A 150 12.20 12.08 0.67
N THR A 151 12.03 12.78 -0.45
CA THR A 151 11.55 14.18 -0.47
C THR A 151 10.27 14.40 -1.25
N LYS A 152 9.94 13.51 -2.19
CA LYS A 152 8.86 13.67 -3.17
C LYS A 152 7.93 12.46 -3.19
N LYS A 153 6.68 12.71 -3.58
CA LYS A 153 5.66 11.69 -3.84
C LYS A 153 4.79 12.03 -5.05
N ALA A 154 4.31 11.01 -5.76
CA ALA A 154 3.41 11.15 -6.90
C ALA A 154 2.33 10.06 -6.86
N TYR A 155 1.15 10.39 -7.38
CA TYR A 155 -0.02 9.51 -7.40
C TYR A 155 -0.52 9.34 -8.82
N ARG A 156 -0.86 8.12 -9.23
CA ARG A 156 -1.47 7.87 -10.54
C ARG A 156 -2.48 6.74 -10.46
N THR A 157 -3.63 6.93 -11.09
CA THR A 157 -4.67 5.92 -11.17
C THR A 157 -4.97 5.61 -12.63
N TYR A 158 -4.93 4.33 -12.98
CA TYR A 158 -5.32 3.82 -14.30
C TYR A 158 -6.62 3.06 -14.18
N LYS A 159 -7.59 3.40 -15.03
CA LYS A 159 -8.87 2.69 -15.14
C LYS A 159 -8.86 1.84 -16.40
N LEU A 160 -9.11 0.55 -16.20
CA LEU A 160 -9.15 -0.46 -17.26
C LEU A 160 -10.58 -0.94 -17.35
N SER A 161 -11.24 -0.62 -18.46
CA SER A 161 -12.61 -1.02 -18.70
C SER A 161 -12.76 -1.55 -20.12
N THR A 162 -13.51 -2.62 -20.30
CA THR A 162 -13.88 -3.13 -21.63
C THR A 162 -15.38 -3.02 -21.86
N ASN A 163 -15.77 -2.56 -23.05
CA ASN A 163 -17.17 -2.52 -23.45
C ASN A 163 -17.74 -3.94 -23.58
N HIS A 164 -19.02 -4.09 -23.27
CA HIS A 164 -19.78 -5.26 -23.73
C HIS A 164 -19.91 -5.16 -25.25
N ILE A 165 -19.55 -6.24 -25.95
CA ILE A 165 -19.81 -6.43 -27.38
C ILE A 165 -21.12 -7.20 -27.52
#